data_AF-A0A841TWB0-F1
#
_entry.id   AF-A0A841TWB0-F1
#
_cell.length_a   1.000
_cell.length_b   1.000
_cell.length_c   1.000
_cell.angle_alpha   90.00
_cell.angle_beta   90.00
_cell.angle_gamma   90.00
#
_symmetry.space_group_name_H-M   'P 1'
#
loop_
_entity.id
_entity.type
_entity.pdbx_description
1 polymer ?
#
loop_
_entity_poly.entity_id
_entity_poly.type
_entity_poly.pdbx_seq_one_letter_code
_entity_poly.pdbx_strand_id
1 'polypeptide(L)'
;MPTPKEERRSYIIPKPGAPSSKGMGSLISETAKKTIKKYAEENVIFSWQFFDRGHEYFNCGNADQGWLLNCLDTMKKVSGMKVVEFKVHHQKPLRVHPHDWNVVSAKFPLNEELFKQIEHDAYQFAISTARGRVHGFLIDNVFYIVWLDPDHNLYPSKKHGGIVKCDPPDDCYDCYSAELLALEEEREEIYSEIDRYALELELRMNKNDFY
;
A
#
# COMPACT_ATOMS: atom_id res chain seq x y z
N MET A 1 -13.12 78.29 -18.26
CA MET A 1 -12.55 77.32 -19.22
C MET A 1 -13.06 75.93 -18.84
N PRO A 2 -14.09 75.36 -19.47
CA PRO A 2 -14.47 73.97 -19.24
C PRO A 2 -13.66 73.04 -20.15
N THR A 3 -13.11 71.98 -19.57
CA THR A 3 -12.38 70.91 -20.25
C THR A 3 -13.33 70.02 -21.08
N PRO A 4 -12.88 69.47 -22.23
CA PRO A 4 -13.70 68.55 -23.02
C PRO A 4 -13.88 67.22 -22.28
N LYS A 5 -15.11 66.72 -22.20
CA LYS A 5 -15.40 65.37 -21.69
C LYS A 5 -14.95 64.34 -22.73
N GLU A 6 -14.00 63.46 -22.36
CA GLU A 6 -13.67 62.27 -23.14
C GLU A 6 -14.87 61.30 -23.15
N GLU A 7 -15.44 61.07 -24.32
CA GLU A 7 -16.38 59.98 -24.55
C GLU A 7 -15.64 58.63 -24.50
N ARG A 8 -15.75 57.92 -23.36
CA ARG A 8 -15.36 56.51 -23.29
C ARG A 8 -16.31 55.69 -24.16
N ARG A 9 -15.89 55.32 -25.37
CA ARG A 9 -16.57 54.29 -26.16
C ARG A 9 -16.51 52.96 -25.40
N SER A 10 -17.65 52.48 -24.94
CA SER A 10 -17.78 51.13 -24.39
C SER A 10 -17.63 50.11 -25.51
N TYR A 11 -16.49 49.44 -25.59
CA TYR A 11 -16.32 48.29 -26.47
C TYR A 11 -17.14 47.12 -25.90
N ILE A 12 -18.28 46.82 -26.53
CA ILE A 12 -19.08 45.64 -26.21
C ILE A 12 -18.41 44.46 -26.92
N ILE A 13 -17.73 43.60 -26.16
CA ILE A 13 -17.22 42.33 -26.67
C ILE A 13 -18.44 41.48 -27.07
N PRO A 14 -18.59 41.07 -28.33
CA PRO A 14 -19.69 40.20 -28.73
C PRO A 14 -19.63 38.90 -27.92
N LYS A 15 -20.74 38.52 -27.27
CA LYS A 15 -20.84 37.22 -26.61
C LYS A 15 -20.62 36.14 -27.67
N PRO A 16 -19.66 35.21 -27.49
CA PRO A 16 -19.49 34.12 -28.44
C PRO A 16 -20.82 33.37 -28.54
N GLY A 17 -21.30 33.19 -29.77
CA GLY A 17 -22.50 32.40 -30.04
C GLY A 17 -22.29 30.98 -29.50
N ALA A 18 -23.31 30.44 -28.82
CA ALA A 18 -23.25 29.06 -28.35
C ALA A 18 -22.92 28.13 -29.54
N PRO A 19 -21.93 27.24 -29.42
CA PRO A 19 -21.57 26.35 -30.51
C PRO A 19 -22.79 25.51 -30.91
N SER A 20 -23.06 25.47 -32.22
CA SER A 20 -24.11 24.65 -32.81
C SER A 20 -23.91 23.19 -32.40
N SER A 21 -24.86 22.62 -31.65
CA SER A 21 -24.83 21.24 -31.14
C SER A 21 -25.05 20.17 -32.22
N LYS A 22 -25.04 20.53 -33.51
CA LYS A 22 -25.21 19.57 -34.60
C LYS A 22 -23.92 18.75 -34.79
N GLY A 23 -23.93 17.57 -34.17
CA GLY A 23 -23.03 16.46 -34.50
C GLY A 23 -21.65 16.52 -33.86
N MET A 24 -21.56 16.73 -32.55
CA MET A 24 -20.33 16.41 -31.84
C MET A 24 -20.24 14.88 -31.75
N GLY A 25 -19.63 14.27 -32.77
CA GLY A 25 -19.26 12.86 -32.73
C GLY A 25 -18.46 12.56 -31.47
N SER A 26 -18.54 11.31 -31.01
CA SER A 26 -17.78 10.84 -29.83
C SER A 26 -16.33 11.32 -29.87
N LEU A 27 -15.91 12.04 -28.82
CA LEU A 27 -14.52 12.51 -28.64
C LEU A 27 -13.50 11.36 -28.67
N ILE A 28 -13.97 10.15 -28.40
CA ILE A 28 -13.17 8.93 -28.35
C ILE A 28 -13.34 8.15 -29.66
N SER A 29 -12.21 7.76 -30.27
CA SER A 29 -12.18 6.96 -31.49
C SER A 29 -12.80 5.57 -31.26
N GLU A 30 -13.35 4.98 -32.31
CA GLU A 30 -13.95 3.64 -32.22
C GLU A 30 -12.92 2.57 -31.84
N THR A 31 -11.67 2.75 -32.28
CA THR A 31 -10.54 1.91 -31.86
C THR A 31 -10.30 2.01 -30.36
N ALA A 32 -10.26 3.22 -29.79
CA ALA A 32 -10.07 3.41 -28.35
C ALA A 32 -11.21 2.78 -27.53
N LYS A 33 -12.46 2.90 -27.98
CA LYS A 33 -13.60 2.22 -27.33
C LYS A 33 -13.46 0.69 -27.35
N LYS A 34 -13.03 0.13 -28.48
CA LYS A 34 -12.79 -1.32 -28.60
C LYS A 34 -11.67 -1.77 -27.67
N THR A 35 -10.58 -1.00 -27.57
CA THR A 35 -9.47 -1.27 -26.66
C THR A 35 -9.92 -1.24 -25.20
N ILE A 36 -10.64 -0.20 -24.78
CA ILE A 36 -11.18 -0.09 -23.41
C ILE A 36 -12.10 -1.28 -23.10
N LYS A 37 -13.01 -1.63 -24.02
CA LYS A 37 -13.91 -2.77 -23.86
C LYS A 37 -13.15 -4.10 -23.78
N LYS A 38 -12.07 -4.23 -24.55
CA LYS A 38 -11.20 -5.43 -24.52
C LYS A 38 -10.58 -5.59 -23.13
N TYR A 39 -9.88 -4.58 -22.62
CA TYR A 39 -9.20 -4.67 -21.32
C TYR A 39 -10.17 -4.80 -20.14
N ALA A 40 -11.35 -4.20 -20.24
CA ALA A 40 -12.43 -4.36 -19.27
C ALA A 40 -12.81 -5.85 -19.06
N GLU A 41 -12.76 -6.65 -20.13
CA GLU A 41 -13.08 -8.08 -20.14
C GLU A 41 -11.87 -9.00 -19.92
N GLU A 42 -10.67 -8.45 -19.81
CA GLU A 42 -9.46 -9.19 -19.47
C GLU A 42 -9.31 -9.33 -17.95
N ASN A 43 -8.55 -10.35 -17.55
CA ASN A 43 -8.25 -10.58 -16.14
C ASN A 43 -7.27 -9.53 -15.61
N VAL A 44 -7.40 -9.26 -14.30
CA VAL A 44 -6.48 -8.37 -13.58
C VAL A 44 -5.08 -8.99 -13.54
N ILE A 45 -4.07 -8.21 -13.91
CA ILE A 45 -2.65 -8.54 -13.82
C ILE A 45 -2.01 -7.63 -12.77
N PHE A 46 -1.08 -8.13 -11.98
CA PHE A 46 -0.35 -7.29 -11.03
C PHE A 46 0.99 -6.84 -11.57
N SER A 47 1.30 -5.56 -11.39
CA SER A 47 2.62 -4.99 -11.57
C SER A 47 3.16 -4.50 -10.22
N TRP A 48 4.42 -4.79 -9.96
CA TRP A 48 5.15 -4.38 -8.76
C TRP A 48 6.09 -3.20 -9.02
N GLN A 49 6.02 -2.59 -10.21
CA GLN A 49 6.93 -1.52 -10.65
C GLN A 49 6.95 -0.31 -9.68
N PHE A 50 5.83 -0.03 -9.01
CA PHE A 50 5.69 1.08 -8.07
C PHE A 50 5.61 0.62 -6.61
N PHE A 51 5.90 -0.66 -6.34
CA PHE A 51 5.79 -1.20 -5.00
C PHE A 51 6.85 -0.56 -4.09
N ASP A 52 6.39 0.16 -3.07
CA ASP A 52 7.22 0.95 -2.17
C ASP A 52 7.19 0.34 -0.76
N ARG A 53 8.23 -0.45 -0.44
CA ARG A 53 8.48 -0.99 0.91
C ARG A 53 9.24 0.00 1.81
N GLY A 54 9.77 1.09 1.25
CA GLY A 54 10.56 2.07 2.00
C GLY A 54 9.73 3.01 2.86
N HIS A 55 8.41 3.05 2.63
CA HIS A 55 7.50 3.93 3.37
C HIS A 55 7.33 3.49 4.84
N GLU A 56 7.43 4.42 5.79
CA GLU A 56 7.36 4.16 7.23
C GLU A 56 6.04 3.51 7.72
N TYR A 57 4.97 3.58 6.94
CA TYR A 57 3.65 3.01 7.26
C TYR A 57 3.34 1.71 6.52
N PHE A 58 4.06 1.42 5.44
CA PHE A 58 3.69 0.35 4.48
C PHE A 58 4.86 -0.60 4.21
N ASN A 59 5.79 -0.68 5.16
CA ASN A 59 7.00 -1.49 5.09
C ASN A 59 6.78 -2.97 5.43
N CYS A 60 5.57 -3.34 5.85
CA CYS A 60 5.18 -4.70 6.24
C CYS A 60 5.86 -5.25 7.50
N GLY A 61 6.42 -4.41 8.38
CA GLY A 61 7.08 -4.84 9.63
C GLY A 61 6.22 -5.72 10.53
N ASN A 62 4.94 -5.36 10.68
CA ASN A 62 3.97 -6.14 11.47
C ASN A 62 3.27 -7.27 10.67
N ALA A 63 3.63 -7.49 9.41
CA ALA A 63 3.00 -8.50 8.60
C ALA A 63 3.55 -9.90 8.93
N ASP A 64 2.78 -10.68 9.69
CA ASP A 64 3.13 -12.08 9.96
C ASP A 64 3.05 -12.97 8.70
N GLN A 65 3.65 -14.17 8.78
CA GLN A 65 3.65 -15.14 7.67
C GLN A 65 2.22 -15.50 7.21
N GLY A 66 1.28 -15.62 8.13
CA GLY A 66 -0.12 -15.91 7.82
C GLY A 66 -0.80 -14.77 7.07
N TRP A 67 -0.49 -13.52 7.40
CA TRP A 67 -0.97 -12.34 6.69
C TRP A 67 -0.45 -12.34 5.25
N LEU A 68 0.84 -12.61 5.05
CA LEU A 68 1.45 -12.66 3.73
C LEU A 68 0.83 -13.76 2.86
N LEU A 69 0.63 -14.97 3.40
CA LEU A 69 -0.03 -16.06 2.69
C LEU A 69 -1.47 -15.68 2.28
N ASN A 70 -2.24 -15.08 3.19
CA ASN A 70 -3.57 -14.59 2.86
C ASN A 70 -3.55 -13.50 1.78
N CYS A 71 -2.54 -12.63 1.79
CA CYS A 71 -2.35 -11.61 0.76
C CYS A 71 -2.15 -12.28 -0.61
N LEU A 72 -1.23 -13.25 -0.69
CA LEU A 72 -0.95 -13.99 -1.92
C LEU A 72 -2.18 -14.76 -2.43
N ASP A 73 -2.92 -15.42 -1.55
CA ASP A 73 -4.16 -16.13 -1.91
C ASP A 73 -5.23 -15.17 -2.44
N THR A 74 -5.35 -14.00 -1.81
CA THR A 74 -6.29 -12.96 -2.26
C THR A 74 -5.89 -12.40 -3.62
N MET A 75 -4.60 -12.11 -3.80
CA MET A 75 -4.08 -11.66 -5.09
C MET A 75 -4.32 -12.71 -6.17
N LYS A 76 -4.03 -14.00 -5.91
CA LYS A 76 -4.35 -15.09 -6.83
C LYS A 76 -5.83 -15.12 -7.21
N LYS A 77 -6.74 -14.92 -6.24
CA LYS A 77 -8.18 -14.81 -6.51
C LYS A 77 -8.48 -13.63 -7.42
N VAL A 78 -7.92 -12.45 -7.14
CA VAL A 78 -8.11 -11.23 -7.95
C VAL A 78 -7.56 -11.42 -9.36
N SER A 79 -6.43 -12.11 -9.54
CA SER A 79 -5.88 -12.44 -10.87
C SER A 79 -6.79 -13.35 -11.71
N GLY A 80 -7.74 -14.02 -11.07
CA GLY A 80 -8.79 -14.79 -11.77
C GLY A 80 -10.02 -13.96 -12.15
N MET A 81 -10.11 -12.70 -11.72
CA MET A 81 -11.26 -11.82 -11.97
C MET A 81 -11.03 -10.94 -13.18
N LYS A 82 -12.09 -10.66 -13.94
CA LYS A 82 -12.06 -9.61 -14.96
C LYS A 82 -12.02 -8.23 -14.33
N VAL A 83 -11.49 -7.25 -15.04
CA VAL A 83 -11.45 -5.85 -14.58
C VAL A 83 -12.85 -5.33 -14.24
N VAL A 84 -13.85 -5.60 -15.08
CA VAL A 84 -15.25 -5.18 -14.83
C VAL A 84 -15.83 -5.79 -13.56
N GLU A 85 -15.46 -7.03 -13.23
CA GLU A 85 -15.90 -7.72 -12.02
C GLU A 85 -15.16 -7.17 -10.79
N PHE A 86 -13.86 -6.95 -10.92
CA PHE A 86 -13.01 -6.41 -9.86
C PHE A 86 -13.49 -5.04 -9.39
N LYS A 87 -13.73 -4.09 -10.31
CA LYS A 87 -14.10 -2.70 -9.97
C LYS A 87 -15.40 -2.60 -9.15
N VAL A 88 -16.32 -3.56 -9.30
CA VAL A 88 -17.65 -3.55 -8.64
C VAL A 88 -17.75 -4.53 -7.46
N HIS A 89 -16.66 -5.22 -7.12
CA HIS A 89 -16.69 -6.26 -6.09
C HIS A 89 -16.61 -5.66 -4.68
N HIS A 90 -17.76 -5.42 -4.06
CA HIS A 90 -17.87 -4.83 -2.71
C HIS A 90 -18.24 -5.85 -1.62
N GLN A 91 -18.30 -7.14 -1.93
CA GLN A 91 -18.75 -8.18 -1.01
C GLN A 91 -17.61 -8.71 -0.13
N LYS A 92 -17.91 -9.00 1.14
CA LYS A 92 -16.94 -9.67 2.02
C LYS A 92 -16.59 -11.06 1.48
N PRO A 93 -15.33 -11.53 1.64
CA PRO A 93 -14.23 -10.84 2.32
C PRO A 93 -13.47 -9.82 1.44
N LEU A 94 -13.61 -9.89 0.10
CA LEU A 94 -12.88 -9.08 -0.87
C LEU A 94 -13.63 -7.77 -1.16
N ARG A 95 -13.30 -6.71 -0.43
CA ARG A 95 -13.93 -5.39 -0.64
C ARG A 95 -13.02 -4.51 -1.48
N VAL A 96 -13.39 -4.24 -2.72
CA VAL A 96 -12.69 -3.33 -3.63
C VAL A 96 -13.36 -1.97 -3.57
N HIS A 97 -12.60 -0.90 -3.38
CA HIS A 97 -13.13 0.46 -3.36
C HIS A 97 -12.13 1.44 -3.97
N PRO A 98 -12.58 2.50 -4.66
CA PRO A 98 -11.69 3.60 -5.03
C PRO A 98 -11.19 4.35 -3.78
N HIS A 99 -10.09 5.07 -3.96
CA HIS A 99 -9.55 5.93 -2.91
C HIS A 99 -10.31 7.26 -2.79
N ASP A 100 -10.70 7.62 -1.57
CA ASP A 100 -11.01 9.01 -1.21
C ASP A 100 -9.74 9.70 -0.72
N TRP A 101 -9.13 10.49 -1.58
CA TRP A 101 -7.86 11.17 -1.33
C TRP A 101 -7.93 12.36 -0.36
N ASN A 102 -9.13 12.74 0.09
CA ASN A 102 -9.31 13.83 1.05
C ASN A 102 -9.09 13.41 2.51
N VAL A 103 -9.09 12.10 2.77
CA VAL A 103 -9.09 11.53 4.13
C VAL A 103 -7.98 10.52 4.37
N VAL A 104 -7.03 10.41 3.44
CA VAL A 104 -5.88 9.49 3.57
C VAL A 104 -4.75 10.11 4.40
N SER A 105 -3.96 9.25 5.04
CA SER A 105 -2.73 9.66 5.75
C SER A 105 -1.52 9.89 4.84
N ALA A 106 -1.52 9.31 3.63
CA ALA A 106 -0.42 9.36 2.67
C ALA A 106 -0.94 9.34 1.23
N LYS A 107 -0.16 9.88 0.29
CA LYS A 107 -0.43 9.85 -1.15
C LYS A 107 0.72 9.16 -1.88
N PHE A 108 0.40 8.47 -2.98
CA PHE A 108 1.42 7.78 -3.77
C PHE A 108 2.54 8.76 -4.20
N PRO A 109 3.82 8.36 -4.17
CA PRO A 109 4.96 9.22 -4.48
C PRO A 109 5.14 9.42 -6.00
N LEU A 110 4.08 9.82 -6.69
CA LEU A 110 4.08 10.15 -8.12
C LEU A 110 4.12 11.66 -8.30
N ASN A 111 4.57 12.11 -9.48
CA ASN A 111 4.44 13.52 -9.82
C ASN A 111 2.94 13.92 -9.85
N GLU A 112 2.64 15.18 -9.53
CA GLU A 112 1.24 15.63 -9.37
C GLU A 112 0.40 15.50 -10.65
N GLU A 113 1.01 15.69 -11.82
CA GLU A 113 0.31 15.63 -13.09
C GLU A 113 -0.13 14.20 -13.42
N LEU A 114 0.75 13.23 -13.20
CA LEU A 114 0.48 11.81 -13.35
C LEU A 114 -0.51 11.35 -12.29
N PHE A 115 -0.35 11.79 -11.05
CA PHE A 115 -1.30 11.49 -9.97
C PHE A 115 -2.72 11.92 -10.34
N LYS A 116 -2.90 13.16 -10.84
CA LYS A 116 -4.22 13.65 -11.29
C LYS A 116 -4.83 12.82 -12.42
N GLN A 117 -4.02 12.20 -13.28
CA GLN A 117 -4.53 11.33 -14.35
C GLN A 117 -5.03 9.99 -13.83
N ILE A 118 -4.48 9.49 -12.72
CA ILE A 118 -4.79 8.16 -12.19
C ILE A 118 -5.64 8.19 -10.92
N GLU A 119 -5.87 9.35 -10.31
CA GLU A 119 -6.48 9.43 -8.97
C GLU A 119 -7.87 8.78 -8.88
N HIS A 120 -8.62 8.77 -9.98
CA HIS A 120 -9.93 8.12 -10.10
C HIS A 120 -9.85 6.62 -10.40
N ASP A 121 -8.70 6.14 -10.86
CA ASP A 121 -8.41 4.73 -11.06
C ASP A 121 -7.50 4.16 -9.96
N ALA A 122 -7.37 4.88 -8.84
CA ALA A 122 -6.71 4.37 -7.66
C ALA A 122 -7.70 3.59 -6.78
N TYR A 123 -7.35 2.33 -6.50
CA TYR A 123 -8.19 1.38 -5.80
C TYR A 123 -7.44 0.74 -4.63
N GLN A 124 -8.24 0.32 -3.66
CA GLN A 124 -7.83 -0.60 -2.61
C GLN A 124 -8.68 -1.84 -2.65
N PHE A 125 -8.10 -2.96 -2.22
CA PHE A 125 -8.88 -4.16 -1.93
C PHE A 125 -8.46 -4.81 -0.62
N ALA A 126 -9.46 -5.30 0.13
CA ALA A 126 -9.21 -5.99 1.40
C ALA A 126 -8.66 -7.40 1.16
N ILE A 127 -7.62 -7.78 1.92
CA ILE A 127 -7.09 -9.15 1.93
C ILE A 127 -8.05 -10.08 2.68
N SER A 128 -8.63 -9.60 3.79
CA SER A 128 -9.74 -10.28 4.45
C SER A 128 -10.63 -9.31 5.21
N THR A 129 -11.63 -9.82 5.93
CA THR A 129 -12.53 -8.99 6.74
C THR A 129 -11.81 -8.16 7.81
N ALA A 130 -10.64 -8.62 8.29
CA ALA A 130 -9.90 -8.05 9.41
C ALA A 130 -8.39 -7.88 9.16
N ARG A 131 -7.85 -8.31 8.01
CA ARG A 131 -6.41 -8.23 7.71
C ARG A 131 -6.20 -7.25 6.57
N GLY A 132 -5.77 -6.04 6.90
CA GLY A 132 -5.14 -5.09 5.97
C GLY A 132 -5.81 -4.81 4.63
N ARG A 133 -5.08 -4.12 3.77
CA ARG A 133 -5.48 -3.80 2.39
C ARG A 133 -4.26 -3.80 1.47
N VAL A 134 -4.52 -4.00 0.18
CA VAL A 134 -3.57 -3.71 -0.90
C VAL A 134 -4.00 -2.42 -1.56
N HIS A 135 -3.05 -1.53 -1.82
CA HIS A 135 -3.27 -0.22 -2.43
C HIS A 135 -2.53 -0.08 -3.74
N GLY A 136 -3.19 0.53 -4.72
CA GLY A 136 -2.60 0.74 -6.02
C GLY A 136 -3.51 1.51 -6.95
N PHE A 137 -3.20 1.44 -8.23
CA PHE A 137 -4.00 2.02 -9.29
C PHE A 137 -4.07 1.09 -10.49
N LEU A 138 -5.16 1.19 -11.24
CA LEU A 138 -5.46 0.32 -12.37
C LEU A 138 -5.33 1.09 -13.68
N ILE A 139 -4.47 0.62 -14.58
CA ILE A 139 -4.40 1.11 -15.96
C ILE A 139 -4.69 -0.08 -16.86
N ASP A 140 -5.70 0.05 -17.72
CA ASP A 140 -6.25 -1.05 -18.52
C ASP A 140 -6.62 -2.25 -17.63
N ASN A 141 -5.90 -3.38 -17.75
CA ASN A 141 -6.06 -4.56 -16.91
C ASN A 141 -4.92 -4.80 -15.92
N VAL A 142 -3.99 -3.85 -15.79
CA VAL A 142 -2.83 -3.95 -14.90
C VAL A 142 -3.07 -3.14 -13.64
N PHE A 143 -3.10 -3.82 -12.50
CA PHE A 143 -3.12 -3.23 -11.17
C PHE A 143 -1.68 -3.03 -10.70
N TYR A 144 -1.23 -1.78 -10.65
CA TYR A 144 0.06 -1.40 -10.13
C TYR A 144 -0.03 -1.27 -8.62
N ILE A 145 0.59 -2.22 -7.93
CA ILE A 145 0.66 -2.22 -6.47
C ILE A 145 1.65 -1.15 -6.04
N VAL A 146 1.22 -0.30 -5.11
CA VAL A 146 2.07 0.71 -4.48
C VAL A 146 2.38 0.32 -3.05
N TRP A 147 1.35 -0.05 -2.27
CA TRP A 147 1.52 -0.37 -0.85
C TRP A 147 0.76 -1.61 -0.41
N LEU A 148 1.33 -2.28 0.57
CA LEU A 148 0.70 -3.30 1.39
C LEU A 148 0.48 -2.70 2.77
N ASP A 149 -0.77 -2.66 3.21
CA ASP A 149 -1.18 -1.96 4.43
C ASP A 149 -1.80 -2.95 5.43
N PRO A 150 -0.98 -3.70 6.19
CA PRO A 150 -1.47 -4.65 7.19
C PRO A 150 -2.25 -3.97 8.32
N ASP A 151 -1.87 -2.74 8.67
CA ASP A 151 -2.33 -2.02 9.86
C ASP A 151 -3.43 -0.97 9.59
N HIS A 152 -3.95 -0.90 8.36
CA HIS A 152 -4.96 0.09 7.95
C HIS A 152 -4.50 1.55 8.10
N ASN A 153 -3.20 1.79 7.92
CA ASN A 153 -2.56 3.08 8.04
C ASN A 153 -3.04 4.10 7.02
N LEU A 154 -3.45 3.69 5.80
CA LEU A 154 -3.87 4.65 4.78
C LEU A 154 -5.19 5.34 5.16
N TYR A 155 -6.09 4.61 5.81
CA TYR A 155 -7.35 5.13 6.37
C TYR A 155 -7.38 4.92 7.88
N PRO A 156 -6.59 5.69 8.65
CA PRO A 156 -6.46 5.47 10.07
C PRO A 156 -7.80 5.77 10.74
N SER A 157 -8.26 4.83 11.59
CA SER A 157 -9.48 5.02 12.36
C SER A 157 -9.25 4.65 13.81
N LYS A 158 -9.94 5.33 14.73
CA LYS A 158 -9.89 5.00 16.16
C LYS A 158 -10.32 3.55 16.45
N LYS A 159 -11.15 2.95 15.59
CA LYS A 159 -11.56 1.53 15.71
C LYS A 159 -10.42 0.55 15.43
N HIS A 160 -9.38 1.00 14.72
CA HIS A 160 -8.22 0.20 14.32
C HIS A 160 -6.92 0.65 15.02
N GLY A 161 -7.00 1.46 16.08
CA GLY A 161 -5.84 1.88 16.86
C GLY A 161 -5.12 3.14 16.34
N GLY A 162 -5.54 3.70 15.21
CA GLY A 162 -4.90 4.88 14.61
C GLY A 162 -3.80 4.52 13.63
N ILE A 163 -2.77 5.37 13.51
CA ILE A 163 -1.57 5.07 12.70
C ILE A 163 -0.63 4.20 13.53
N VAL A 164 -0.19 3.10 12.94
CA VAL A 164 0.82 2.18 13.48
C VAL A 164 2.10 2.33 12.66
N LYS A 165 3.21 2.59 13.34
CA LYS A 165 4.54 2.55 12.73
C LYS A 165 5.27 1.31 13.23
N CYS A 166 5.99 0.64 12.35
CA CYS A 166 6.86 -0.48 12.69
C CYS A 166 8.17 -0.36 11.92
N ASP A 167 9.22 -0.97 12.45
CA ASP A 167 10.46 -1.14 11.70
C ASP A 167 10.23 -2.15 10.56
N PRO A 168 10.87 -1.97 9.39
CA PRO A 168 10.74 -2.92 8.29
C PRO A 168 11.20 -4.32 8.73
N PRO A 169 10.66 -5.40 8.13
CA PRO A 169 11.13 -6.75 8.41
C PRO A 169 12.64 -6.85 8.11
N ASP A 170 13.36 -7.54 8.99
CA ASP A 170 14.77 -7.86 8.77
C ASP A 170 14.94 -8.61 7.46
N ASP A 171 15.83 -8.13 6.60
CA ASP A 171 16.06 -8.68 5.27
C ASP A 171 17.25 -9.66 5.21
N CYS A 172 18.14 -9.59 6.19
CA CYS A 172 19.37 -10.36 6.24
C CYS A 172 19.22 -11.59 7.13
N TYR A 173 18.67 -12.68 6.57
CA TYR A 173 18.66 -13.99 7.24
C TYR A 173 20.06 -14.42 7.69
N ASP A 174 21.10 -14.09 6.91
CA ASP A 174 22.48 -14.43 7.26
C ASP A 174 22.96 -13.66 8.50
N CYS A 175 22.49 -12.43 8.69
CA CYS A 175 22.80 -11.62 9.88
C CYS A 175 22.05 -12.17 11.10
N TYR A 176 20.76 -12.48 10.95
CA TYR A 176 19.95 -13.08 12.01
C TYR A 176 20.45 -14.48 12.40
N SER A 177 20.87 -15.28 11.43
CA SER A 177 21.44 -16.61 11.70
C SER A 177 22.82 -16.53 12.34
N ALA A 178 23.66 -15.56 11.96
CA ALA A 178 24.92 -15.30 12.62
C ALA A 178 24.72 -14.81 14.07
N GLU A 179 23.75 -13.93 14.31
CA GLU A 179 23.39 -13.48 15.65
C GLU A 179 22.83 -14.62 16.50
N LEU A 180 21.94 -15.45 15.95
CA LEU A 180 21.43 -16.64 16.63
C LEU A 180 22.55 -17.59 17.03
N LEU A 181 23.49 -17.88 16.13
CA LEU A 181 24.64 -18.74 16.43
C LEU A 181 25.51 -18.15 17.54
N ALA A 182 25.79 -16.84 17.49
CA ALA A 182 26.58 -16.17 18.53
C ALA A 182 25.88 -16.21 19.90
N LEU A 183 24.56 -15.99 19.92
CA LEU A 183 23.76 -16.08 21.14
C LEU A 183 23.68 -17.52 21.68
N GLU A 184 23.63 -18.52 20.81
CA GLU A 184 23.68 -19.92 21.22
C GLU A 184 25.04 -20.30 21.80
N GLU A 185 26.14 -19.83 21.21
CA GLU A 185 27.49 -20.01 21.77
C GLU A 185 27.63 -19.36 23.14
N GLU A 186 27.22 -18.09 23.28
CA GLU A 186 27.26 -17.38 24.57
C GLU A 186 26.42 -18.10 25.64
N ARG A 187 25.24 -18.62 25.26
CA ARG A 187 24.38 -19.40 26.15
C ARG A 187 25.10 -20.65 26.66
N GLU A 188 25.76 -21.41 25.79
CA GLU A 188 26.49 -22.62 26.18
C GLU A 188 27.70 -22.30 27.06
N GLU A 189 28.41 -21.19 26.81
CA GLU A 189 29.51 -20.73 27.66
C GLU A 189 29.02 -20.38 29.07
N ILE A 190 27.91 -19.64 29.17
CA ILE A 190 27.32 -19.27 30.46
C ILE A 190 26.86 -20.53 31.22
N TYR A 191 26.19 -21.49 30.58
CA TYR A 191 25.78 -22.73 31.24
C TYR A 191 26.99 -23.54 31.72
N SER A 192 28.05 -23.62 30.92
CA SER A 192 29.29 -24.29 31.31
C SER A 192 29.96 -23.63 32.51
N GLU A 193 29.93 -22.29 32.57
CA GLU A 193 30.48 -21.54 33.69
C GLU A 193 29.64 -21.71 34.97
N ILE A 194 28.32 -21.75 34.85
CA ILE A 194 27.40 -22.07 35.95
C ILE A 194 27.72 -23.47 36.51
N ASP A 195 27.84 -24.47 35.65
CA ASP A 195 28.15 -25.85 36.06
C ASP A 195 29.51 -25.94 36.77
N ARG A 196 30.51 -25.24 36.25
CA ARG A 196 31.83 -25.16 36.88
C ARG A 196 31.76 -24.55 38.28
N TYR A 197 31.04 -23.44 38.44
CA TYR A 197 30.90 -22.79 39.75
C TYR A 197 30.07 -23.62 40.72
N ALA A 198 29.04 -24.31 40.24
CA ALA A 198 28.25 -25.24 41.06
C ALA A 198 29.14 -26.36 41.62
N LEU A 199 29.97 -26.98 40.77
CA LEU A 199 30.92 -28.01 41.20
C LEU A 199 31.94 -27.49 42.20
N GLU A 200 32.47 -26.28 41.99
CA GLU A 200 33.42 -25.67 42.92
C GLU A 200 32.80 -25.41 44.29
N LEU A 201 31.55 -24.93 44.33
CA LEU A 201 30.80 -24.74 45.57
C LEU A 201 30.58 -26.05 46.30
N GLU A 202 30.16 -27.11 45.61
CA GLU A 202 29.99 -28.45 46.21
C GLU A 202 31.31 -28.96 46.83
N LEU A 203 32.42 -28.82 46.12
CA LEU A 203 33.74 -29.22 46.61
C LEU A 203 34.17 -28.41 47.84
N ARG A 204 33.86 -27.12 47.89
CA ARG A 204 34.14 -26.25 49.04
C ARG A 204 33.27 -26.60 50.24
N MET A 205 31.98 -26.88 50.02
CA MET A 205 31.06 -27.33 51.07
C MET A 205 31.52 -28.65 51.67
N ASN A 206 31.84 -29.64 50.84
CA ASN A 206 32.33 -30.95 51.28
C ASN A 206 33.66 -30.88 52.03
N LYS A 207 34.51 -29.87 51.79
CA LYS A 207 35.75 -29.66 52.55
C LYS A 207 35.54 -28.99 53.90
N ASN A 208 34.48 -28.20 54.07
CA ASN A 208 34.17 -27.53 55.33
C ASN A 208 33.48 -28.44 56.36
N ASP A 209 32.94 -29.59 55.94
CA ASP A 209 32.29 -30.57 56.82
C ASP A 209 33.29 -31.50 57.58
N PHE A 210 34.61 -31.31 57.42
CA PHE A 210 35.67 -32.11 58.06
C PHE A 210 36.44 -31.39 59.19
N TYR A 211 35.93 -30.25 59.69
CA TYR A 211 36.48 -29.55 60.86
C TYR A 211 35.47 -29.40 61.99
#